data_AF-A0A433BG58-F1
#
_entry.id   AF-A0A433BG58-F1
#
_cell.length_a   1.000
_cell.length_b   1.000
_cell.length_c   1.000
_cell.angle_alpha   90.00
_cell.angle_beta   90.00
_cell.angle_gamma   90.00
#
_symmetry.space_group_name_H-M   'P 1'
#
loop_
_entity.id
_entity.type
_entity.pdbx_description
1 polymer ?
#
loop_
_entity_poly.entity_id
_entity_poly.type
_entity_poly.pdbx_seq_one_letter_code
_entity_poly.pdbx_strand_id
1 'polypeptide(L)'
;MPHPALNPSAVIDSPQLWSAGPALLSLALMDARNHTLALLARFEEAEDSGHWRWQPGPGVEPPLWLAGHAGWFAEYWVGRNTRRSLGPSCPPDPLRLPSLDPAADRLWDPGLRS
;
A
#
# COMPACT_ATOMS: atom_id res chain seq x y z
N MET A 1 -5.78 -31.79 -9.11
CA MET A 1 -6.78 -30.72 -9.29
C MET A 1 -6.05 -29.39 -9.25
N PRO A 2 -6.01 -28.61 -10.34
CA PRO A 2 -5.43 -27.28 -10.27
C PRO A 2 -6.32 -26.42 -9.38
N HIS A 3 -5.72 -25.83 -8.34
CA HIS A 3 -6.39 -24.83 -7.52
C HIS A 3 -6.68 -23.63 -8.44
N PRO A 4 -7.91 -23.11 -8.51
CA PRO A 4 -8.15 -21.86 -9.24
C PRO A 4 -7.18 -20.83 -8.67
N ALA A 5 -6.41 -20.18 -9.54
CA ALA A 5 -5.59 -19.06 -9.13
C ALA A 5 -6.53 -18.06 -8.46
N LEU A 6 -6.47 -17.97 -7.13
CA LEU A 6 -7.17 -16.95 -6.38
C LEU A 6 -6.73 -15.64 -7.00
N ASN A 7 -7.67 -14.90 -7.59
CA ASN A 7 -7.41 -13.52 -8.01
C ASN A 7 -6.96 -12.79 -6.74
N PRO A 8 -5.67 -12.40 -6.61
CA PRO A 8 -5.16 -11.87 -5.35
C PRO A 8 -5.95 -10.64 -4.90
N SER A 9 -6.43 -9.83 -5.85
CA SER A 9 -7.31 -8.69 -5.62
C SER A 9 -8.65 -9.07 -4.95
N ALA A 10 -9.25 -10.22 -5.29
CA ALA A 10 -10.54 -10.63 -4.74
C ALA A 10 -10.44 -11.07 -3.26
N VAL A 11 -9.25 -11.49 -2.82
CA VAL A 11 -8.99 -11.84 -1.41
C VAL A 11 -8.78 -10.59 -0.57
N ILE A 12 -8.07 -9.58 -1.11
CA ILE A 12 -7.81 -8.29 -0.45
C ILE A 12 -9.10 -7.53 -0.13
N ASP A 13 -10.10 -7.61 -1.01
CA ASP A 13 -11.38 -6.91 -0.85
C ASP A 13 -12.42 -7.69 -0.03
N SER A 14 -12.05 -8.84 0.53
CA SER A 14 -12.97 -9.65 1.34
C SER A 14 -13.25 -8.97 2.70
N PRO A 15 -14.52 -8.75 3.09
CA PRO A 15 -14.86 -8.25 4.43
C PRO A 15 -14.36 -9.16 5.56
N GLN A 16 -14.03 -10.42 5.26
CA GLN A 16 -13.47 -11.38 6.19
C GLN A 16 -12.07 -10.96 6.70
N LEU A 17 -11.35 -10.10 5.96
CA LEU A 17 -10.05 -9.58 6.40
C LEU A 17 -10.17 -8.66 7.62
N TRP A 18 -11.32 -8.04 7.87
CA TRP A 18 -11.50 -7.12 9.00
C TRP A 18 -11.39 -7.80 10.38
N SER A 19 -11.62 -9.12 10.44
CA SER A 19 -11.51 -9.92 11.66
C SER A 19 -10.50 -11.07 11.53
N ALA A 20 -9.67 -11.05 10.48
CA ALA A 20 -8.70 -12.08 10.20
C ALA A 20 -7.59 -12.14 11.26
N GLY A 21 -7.07 -13.35 11.50
CA GLY A 21 -5.92 -13.56 12.37
C GLY A 21 -4.61 -13.05 11.74
N PRO A 22 -3.53 -12.93 12.54
CA PRO A 22 -2.26 -12.36 12.10
C PRO A 22 -1.62 -13.06 10.88
N ALA A 23 -1.75 -14.39 10.79
CA ALA A 23 -1.19 -15.16 9.68
C ALA A 23 -1.86 -14.81 8.34
N LEU A 24 -3.19 -14.74 8.33
CA LEU A 24 -3.95 -14.38 7.13
C LEU A 24 -3.73 -12.91 6.75
N LEU A 25 -3.69 -12.01 7.72
CA LEU A 25 -3.35 -10.59 7.47
C LEU A 25 -1.94 -10.43 6.90
N SER A 26 -0.96 -11.20 7.38
CA SER A 26 0.40 -11.18 6.84
C SER A 26 0.43 -11.61 5.37
N LEU A 27 -0.31 -12.64 5.01
CA LEU A 27 -0.43 -13.09 3.61
C LEU A 27 -1.12 -12.02 2.76
N ALA A 28 -2.23 -11.45 3.24
CA ALA A 28 -2.94 -10.40 2.53
C ALA A 28 -2.06 -9.16 2.28
N LEU A 29 -1.24 -8.76 3.26
CA LEU A 29 -0.29 -7.65 3.08
C LEU A 29 0.82 -7.98 2.06
N MET A 30 1.31 -9.23 2.04
CA MET A 30 2.26 -9.69 1.02
C MET A 30 1.63 -9.67 -0.37
N ASP A 31 0.39 -10.15 -0.50
CA ASP A 31 -0.35 -10.16 -1.75
C ASP A 31 -0.65 -8.74 -2.23
N ALA A 32 -1.08 -7.83 -1.35
CA ALA A 32 -1.27 -6.42 -1.68
C ALA A 32 0.03 -5.79 -2.21
N ARG A 33 1.16 -6.01 -1.52
CA ARG A 33 2.47 -5.52 -1.97
C ARG A 33 2.82 -6.08 -3.35
N ASN A 34 2.68 -7.39 -3.54
CA ASN A 34 3.01 -8.03 -4.82
C ASN A 34 2.10 -7.53 -5.94
N HIS A 35 0.82 -7.30 -5.65
CA HIS A 35 -0.13 -6.73 -6.58
C HIS A 35 0.26 -5.29 -6.98
N THR A 36 0.61 -4.43 -6.02
CA THR A 36 1.11 -3.08 -6.30
C THR A 36 2.36 -3.10 -7.17
N LEU A 37 3.35 -3.95 -6.85
CA LEU A 37 4.57 -4.09 -7.65
C LEU A 37 4.28 -4.59 -9.07
N ALA A 38 3.35 -5.53 -9.23
CA ALA A 38 2.94 -6.01 -10.55
C ALA A 38 2.25 -4.90 -11.38
N LEU A 39 1.46 -4.03 -10.76
CA LEU A 39 0.86 -2.88 -11.43
C LEU A 39 1.93 -1.86 -11.87
N LEU A 40 2.92 -1.59 -11.02
CA LEU A 40 4.03 -0.69 -11.35
C LEU A 40 4.88 -1.25 -12.50
N ALA A 41 5.21 -2.54 -12.48
CA ALA A 41 5.93 -3.18 -13.58
C ALA A 41 5.16 -3.07 -14.91
N ARG A 42 3.85 -3.32 -14.90
CA ARG A 42 3.02 -3.14 -16.11
C ARG A 42 2.91 -1.70 -16.58
N PHE A 43 2.98 -0.75 -15.64
CA PHE A 43 3.01 0.66 -15.96
C PHE A 43 4.33 1.03 -16.66
N GLU A 44 5.47 0.60 -16.10
CA GLU A 44 6.81 0.79 -16.69
C GLU A 44 6.88 0.15 -18.09
N GLU A 45 6.42 -1.09 -18.24
CA GLU A 45 6.34 -1.78 -19.54
C GLU A 45 5.51 -1.00 -20.58
N ALA A 46 4.40 -0.40 -20.15
CA ALA A 46 3.54 0.38 -21.04
C ALA A 46 4.22 1.67 -21.50
N GLU A 47 4.95 2.37 -20.61
CA GLU A 47 5.73 3.56 -20.97
C GLU A 47 6.91 3.22 -21.90
N ASP A 48 7.63 2.14 -21.59
CA ASP A 48 8.79 1.67 -22.37
C ASP A 48 8.40 1.18 -23.77
N SER A 49 7.17 0.69 -23.94
CA SER A 49 6.65 0.28 -25.25
C SER A 49 6.61 1.41 -26.28
N GLY A 50 6.57 2.66 -25.83
CA GLY A 50 6.42 3.85 -26.68
C GLY A 50 5.05 4.00 -27.36
N HIS A 51 4.14 3.03 -27.21
CA HIS A 51 2.79 3.08 -27.78
C HIS A 51 1.82 3.91 -26.95
N TRP A 52 2.13 4.12 -25.68
CA TRP A 52 1.39 4.94 -24.75
C TRP A 52 2.37 5.65 -23.82
N ARG A 53 1.99 6.82 -23.31
CA ARG A 53 2.76 7.55 -22.30
C ARG A 53 1.80 8.04 -21.23
N TRP A 54 2.24 8.02 -19.98
CA TRP A 54 1.45 8.61 -18.92
C TRP A 54 1.23 10.10 -19.16
N GLN A 55 0.01 10.55 -18.93
CA GLN A 55 -0.36 11.96 -18.98
C GLN A 55 -1.00 12.34 -17.65
N PRO A 56 -0.54 13.44 -17.01
CA PRO A 56 -1.19 13.94 -15.82
C PRO A 56 -2.63 14.35 -16.14
N GLY A 57 -3.55 14.01 -15.25
CA GLY A 57 -4.97 14.33 -15.38
C GLY A 57 -5.52 14.91 -14.07
N PRO A 58 -6.62 15.68 -14.12
CA PRO A 58 -7.24 16.21 -12.93
C PRO A 58 -7.70 15.08 -11.99
N GLY A 59 -7.27 15.14 -10.73
CA GLY A 59 -7.62 14.15 -9.70
C GLY A 59 -6.87 12.81 -9.81
N VAL A 60 -5.85 12.70 -10.66
CA VAL A 60 -5.01 11.51 -10.79
C VAL A 60 -3.61 11.80 -10.29
N GLU A 61 -3.19 11.05 -9.27
CA GLU A 61 -1.85 11.19 -8.73
C GLU A 61 -0.79 10.51 -9.60
N PRO A 62 0.45 11.05 -9.64
CA PRO A 62 1.55 10.41 -10.35
C PRO A 62 1.78 8.97 -9.84
N PRO A 63 2.00 7.98 -10.71
CA PRO A 63 2.23 6.59 -10.32
C PRO A 63 3.39 6.41 -9.33
N LEU A 64 4.49 7.15 -9.52
CA LEU A 64 5.60 7.17 -8.58
C LEU A 64 5.18 7.67 -7.19
N TRP A 65 4.32 8.70 -7.14
CA TRP A 65 3.80 9.19 -5.88
C TRP A 65 2.90 8.17 -5.20
N LEU A 66 2.02 7.50 -5.95
CA LEU A 66 1.17 6.41 -5.42
C LEU A 66 2.01 5.25 -4.85
N ALA A 67 3.11 4.90 -5.52
CA ALA A 67 4.05 3.88 -5.03
C ALA A 67 4.70 4.30 -3.70
N GLY A 68 5.21 5.53 -3.64
CA GLY A 68 5.79 6.10 -2.41
C GLY A 68 4.77 6.20 -1.27
N HIS A 69 3.56 6.67 -1.58
CA HIS A 69 2.45 6.74 -0.64
C HIS A 69 2.05 5.37 -0.08
N ALA A 70 1.97 4.33 -0.92
CA ALA A 70 1.65 2.98 -0.45
C ALA A 70 2.71 2.43 0.52
N GLY A 71 3.99 2.65 0.21
CA GLY A 71 5.11 2.26 1.09
C GLY A 71 5.09 3.03 2.41
N TRP A 72 4.96 4.35 2.33
CA TRP A 72 4.84 5.23 3.51
C TRP A 72 3.62 4.87 4.37
N PHE A 73 2.47 4.59 3.78
CA PHE A 73 1.25 4.26 4.52
C PHE A 73 1.42 2.99 5.34
N ALA A 74 2.03 1.96 4.75
CA ALA A 74 2.36 0.72 5.45
C ALA A 74 3.37 0.97 6.59
N GLU A 75 4.41 1.77 6.34
CA GLU A 75 5.36 2.16 7.36
C GLU A 75 4.69 2.93 8.50
N TYR A 76 3.89 3.94 8.19
CA TYR A 76 3.24 4.84 9.13
C TYR A 76 2.27 4.12 10.07
N TRP A 77 1.43 3.24 9.53
CA TRP A 77 0.37 2.57 10.30
C TRP A 77 0.78 1.21 10.88
N VAL A 78 1.74 0.52 10.26
CA VAL A 78 2.15 -0.82 10.71
C VAL A 78 3.56 -0.80 11.27
N GLY A 79 4.54 -0.31 10.52
CA GLY A 79 5.95 -0.32 10.92
C GLY A 79 6.24 0.55 12.14
N ARG A 80 5.69 1.77 12.15
CA ARG A 80 5.94 2.80 13.16
C ARG A 80 4.96 2.78 14.32
N ASN A 81 3.78 2.19 14.14
CA ASN A 81 2.78 2.07 15.21
C ASN A 81 3.06 0.84 16.09
N THR A 82 3.66 1.07 17.25
CA THR A 82 3.96 0.03 18.25
C THR A 82 2.72 -0.50 18.97
N ARG A 83 1.59 0.22 18.91
CA ARG A 83 0.33 -0.13 19.57
C ARG A 83 -0.67 -0.84 18.65
N ARG A 84 -0.29 -1.15 17.41
CA ARG A 84 -1.16 -1.80 16.41
C ARG A 84 -1.74 -3.15 16.87
N SER A 85 -1.05 -3.86 17.76
CA SER A 85 -1.52 -5.13 18.31
C SER A 85 -2.76 -5.00 19.21
N LEU A 86 -3.13 -3.78 19.61
CA LEU A 86 -4.38 -3.49 20.32
C LEU A 86 -5.61 -3.58 19.40
N GLY A 87 -5.42 -3.72 18.08
CA GLY A 87 -6.51 -3.83 17.12
C GLY A 87 -7.48 -2.64 17.23
N PRO A 88 -8.81 -2.88 17.37
CA PRO A 88 -9.79 -1.80 17.51
C PRO A 88 -9.60 -0.90 18.73
N SER A 89 -8.84 -1.33 19.74
CA SER A 89 -8.52 -0.52 20.93
C SER A 89 -7.26 0.35 20.75
N CYS A 90 -6.62 0.32 19.58
CA CYS A 90 -5.52 1.23 19.28
C CYS A 90 -6.03 2.68 19.23
N PRO A 91 -5.37 3.64 19.91
CA PRO A 91 -5.72 5.05 19.77
C PRO A 91 -5.66 5.50 18.30
N PRO A 92 -6.49 6.48 17.89
CA PRO A 92 -6.45 7.01 16.52
C PRO A 92 -5.13 7.76 16.23
N ASP A 93 -4.51 8.34 17.26
CA ASP A 93 -3.21 9.00 17.16
C ASP A 93 -2.22 8.46 18.21
N PRO A 94 -1.66 7.26 18.00
CA PRO A 94 -0.67 6.70 18.90
C PRO A 94 0.69 7.36 18.69
N LEU A 95 1.52 7.37 19.74
CA LEU A 95 2.94 7.65 19.59
C LEU A 95 3.56 6.64 18.60
N ARG A 96 4.29 7.16 17.60
CA ARG A 96 4.90 6.38 16.53
C ARG A 96 6.41 6.46 16.60
N LEU A 97 7.08 5.41 16.14
CA LEU A 97 8.52 5.46 15.87
C LEU A 97 8.82 6.48 14.76
N PRO A 98 10.03 7.05 14.71
CA PRO A 98 10.45 7.87 13.58
C PRO A 98 10.44 7.06 12.28
N SER A 99 10.27 7.76 11.17
CA SER A 99 10.44 7.19 9.83
C SER A 99 11.88 6.72 9.61
N LEU A 100 12.05 5.68 8.79
CA LEU A 100 13.37 5.26 8.29
C LEU A 100 13.99 6.35 7.41
N ASP A 101 13.19 7.01 6.57
CA ASP A 101 13.57 8.20 5.83
C ASP A 101 12.96 9.45 6.50
N PRO A 102 13.77 10.37 7.04
CA PRO A 102 13.28 11.60 7.67
C PRO A 102 12.41 12.50 6.76
N ALA A 103 12.51 12.35 5.44
CA ALA A 103 11.70 13.11 4.49
C ALA A 103 10.36 12.43 4.14
N ALA A 104 10.14 11.18 4.54
CA ALA A 104 9.02 10.37 4.09
C ALA A 104 7.66 11.02 4.36
N ASP A 105 7.46 11.55 5.57
CA ASP A 105 6.20 12.21 5.95
C ASP A 105 5.92 13.42 5.04
N ARG A 106 6.94 14.20 4.66
CA ARG A 106 6.75 15.35 3.77
C ARG A 106 6.48 14.95 2.33
N LEU A 107 7.11 13.87 1.86
CA LEU A 107 7.04 13.44 0.46
C LEU A 107 5.74 12.68 0.15
N TRP A 108 5.27 11.89 1.11
CA TRP A 108 4.28 10.84 0.86
C TRP A 108 2.98 10.99 1.67
N ASP A 109 2.92 11.88 2.68
CA ASP A 109 1.67 12.22 3.36
C ASP A 109 0.84 13.17 2.49
N PRO A 110 -0.38 12.79 2.08
CA PRO A 110 -1.25 13.67 1.30
C PRO A 110 -1.62 14.96 2.05
N GLY A 111 -1.62 14.96 3.38
CA GLY A 111 -1.92 16.15 4.20
C GLY A 111 -0.76 17.14 4.33
N LEU A 112 0.47 16.71 4.01
CA LEU A 112 1.67 17.56 4.09
C LEU A 112 2.19 17.98 2.72
N ARG A 113 1.49 17.58 1.66
CA ARG A 113 1.84 17.93 0.29
C ARG A 113 1.45 19.37 -0.01
N SER A 114 2.43 20.18 -0.42
CA SER A 114 2.28 21.58 -0.85
C SER A 114 1.69 21.72 -2.23
#